data_AF-A0A858SVQ2-F1
#
_entry.id   AF-A0A858SVQ2-F1
#
_cell.length_a   1.000
_cell.length_b   1.000
_cell.length_c   1.000
_cell.angle_alpha   90.00
_cell.angle_beta   90.00
_cell.angle_gamma   90.00
#
_symmetry.space_group_name_H-M   'P 1'
#
loop_
_entity.id
_entity.type
_entity.pdbx_description
1 polymer ?
#
loop_
_entity_poly.entity_id
_entity_poly.type
_entity_poly.pdbx_seq_one_letter_code
_entity_poly.pdbx_strand_id
1 'polypeptide(L)'
;MRFFIPVLAMTGLLACTELPDIDDGITAADEAAEYPDLIALSPAVLEQAREEDETSAALDARAAGLRTRAAGLRPPVLTETERARLGATVP
;
A
#
# COMPACT_ATOMS: atom_id res chain seq x y z
N MET A 1 29.24 2.72 -10.44
CA MET A 1 27.98 3.52 -10.34
C MET A 1 27.44 4.01 -11.69
N ARG A 2 28.28 4.43 -12.66
CA ARG A 2 27.79 4.99 -13.94
C ARG A 2 27.12 3.99 -14.90
N PHE A 3 27.45 2.70 -14.78
CA PHE A 3 26.82 1.60 -15.53
C PHE A 3 25.46 1.15 -14.97
N PHE A 4 25.09 1.57 -13.76
CA PHE A 4 23.83 1.17 -13.14
C PHE A 4 22.62 1.88 -13.77
N ILE A 5 22.81 3.11 -14.23
CA ILE A 5 21.77 3.94 -14.85
C ILE A 5 21.24 3.33 -16.16
N PRO A 6 22.08 2.91 -17.15
CA PRO A 6 21.56 2.31 -18.37
C PRO A 6 20.89 0.95 -18.13
N VAL A 7 21.39 0.16 -17.18
CA VAL A 7 20.79 -1.13 -16.81
C VAL A 7 19.40 -0.94 -16.19
N LEU A 8 19.27 0.00 -15.25
CA LEU A 8 17.99 0.33 -14.60
C LEU A 8 16.96 0.88 -15.60
N ALA A 9 17.40 1.73 -16.53
CA ALA A 9 16.52 2.28 -17.58
C ALA A 9 16.00 1.18 -18.51
N MET A 10 16.86 0.22 -18.88
CA MET A 10 16.49 -0.89 -19.76
C MET A 10 15.51 -1.87 -19.10
N THR A 11 15.66 -2.15 -17.80
CA THR A 11 14.72 -3.00 -17.05
C THR A 11 13.38 -2.30 -16.78
N GLY A 12 13.37 -0.97 -16.59
CA GLY A 12 12.13 -0.21 -16.39
C GLY A 12 11.22 -0.21 -17.62
N LEU A 13 11.80 -0.22 -18.83
CA LEU A 13 11.06 -0.32 -20.09
C LEU A 13 10.40 -1.70 -20.26
N LEU A 14 11.05 -2.77 -19.79
CA LEU A 14 10.51 -4.13 -19.80
C LEU A 14 9.46 -4.39 -18.71
N ALA A 15 9.38 -3.53 -17.68
CA ALA A 15 8.40 -3.64 -16.62
C ALA A 15 7.04 -2.98 -16.97
N CYS A 16 6.99 -2.22 -18.08
CA CYS A 16 5.74 -1.66 -18.61
C CYS A 16 5.07 -2.64 -19.58
N THR A 17 4.92 -3.92 -19.20
CA THR A 17 4.10 -4.85 -19.98
C THR A 17 2.64 -4.50 -19.77
N GLU A 18 1.89 -4.46 -20.86
CA GLU A 18 0.44 -4.33 -20.83
C GLU A 18 -0.15 -5.45 -19.96
N LEU A 19 -1.00 -5.09 -19.00
CA LEU A 19 -1.73 -6.07 -18.21
C LEU A 19 -2.62 -6.85 -19.20
N PRO A 20 -2.47 -8.18 -19.30
CA PRO A 20 -3.33 -8.95 -20.20
C PRO A 20 -4.79 -8.74 -19.81
N ASP A 21 -5.69 -8.82 -20.80
CA ASP A 21 -7.13 -8.80 -20.55
C ASP A 21 -7.50 -10.10 -19.80
N ILE A 22 -7.62 -10.01 -18.48
CA ILE A 22 -7.99 -11.13 -17.60
C ILE A 22 -9.51 -11.35 -17.64
N ASP A 23 -10.27 -10.34 -18.06
CA ASP A 23 -11.72 -10.33 -17.98
C ASP A 23 -12.36 -11.01 -19.21
N ASP A 24 -11.60 -11.22 -20.29
CA ASP A 24 -12.01 -12.01 -21.49
C ASP A 24 -12.55 -13.41 -21.16
N GLY A 25 -12.20 -13.97 -19.99
CA GLY A 25 -12.68 -15.28 -19.54
C GLY A 25 -14.05 -15.27 -18.85
N ILE A 26 -14.59 -14.10 -18.53
CA ILE A 26 -15.83 -13.95 -17.76
C ILE A 26 -17.01 -13.90 -18.73
N THR A 27 -17.90 -14.89 -18.66
CA THR A 27 -19.12 -14.87 -19.48
C THR A 27 -20.17 -13.95 -18.88
N ALA A 28 -21.13 -13.49 -19.68
CA ALA A 28 -22.28 -12.73 -19.18
C ALA A 28 -23.10 -13.49 -18.11
N ALA A 29 -23.03 -14.82 -18.09
CA ALA A 29 -23.64 -15.63 -17.05
C ALA A 29 -22.84 -15.60 -15.74
N ASP A 30 -21.51 -15.51 -15.82
CA ASP A 30 -20.62 -15.43 -14.65
C ASP A 30 -20.74 -14.06 -13.96
N GLU A 31 -20.87 -12.97 -14.74
CA GLU A 31 -21.07 -11.62 -14.20
C GLU A 31 -22.43 -11.47 -13.50
N ALA A 32 -23.45 -12.21 -13.97
CA ALA A 32 -24.78 -12.24 -13.40
C ALA A 32 -24.96 -13.30 -12.30
N ALA A 33 -23.93 -14.11 -12.02
CA ALA A 33 -24.00 -15.15 -11.01
C ALA A 33 -24.06 -14.55 -9.61
N GLU A 34 -24.82 -15.19 -8.72
CA GLU A 34 -24.84 -14.80 -7.32
C GLU A 34 -23.49 -15.08 -6.66
N TYR A 35 -23.04 -14.15 -5.83
CA TYR A 35 -21.78 -14.29 -5.12
C TYR A 35 -21.86 -15.51 -4.18
N PRO A 36 -20.83 -16.38 -4.14
CA PRO A 36 -20.89 -17.60 -3.35
C PRO A 36 -20.97 -17.31 -1.85
N ASP A 37 -21.67 -18.19 -1.13
CA ASP A 37 -21.70 -18.16 0.32
C ASP A 37 -20.31 -18.33 0.93
N LEU A 38 -20.03 -17.62 2.01
CA LEU A 38 -18.77 -17.74 2.75
C LEU A 38 -18.72 -19.10 3.46
N ILE A 39 -17.87 -20.00 2.94
CA ILE A 39 -17.61 -21.29 3.56
C ILE A 39 -16.69 -21.08 4.77
N ALA A 40 -17.13 -21.51 5.95
CA ALA A 40 -16.30 -21.49 7.14
C ALA A 40 -15.11 -22.46 6.97
N LEU A 41 -13.91 -21.91 6.96
CA LEU A 41 -12.68 -22.71 6.92
C LEU A 41 -12.54 -23.51 8.21
N SER A 42 -12.05 -24.75 8.10
CA SER A 42 -11.80 -25.57 9.27
C SER A 42 -10.59 -25.03 10.06
N PRO A 43 -10.54 -25.25 11.38
CA PRO A 43 -9.41 -24.83 12.22
C PRO A 43 -8.05 -25.36 11.73
N ALA A 44 -8.04 -26.55 11.09
CA ALA A 44 -6.83 -27.15 10.55
C ALA A 44 -6.22 -26.33 9.39
N VAL A 45 -7.07 -25.73 8.54
CA VAL A 45 -6.61 -24.87 7.45
C VAL A 45 -6.04 -23.55 8.00
N LEU A 46 -6.65 -23.01 9.05
CA LEU A 46 -6.17 -21.78 9.71
C LEU A 46 -4.80 -21.97 10.37
N GLU A 47 -4.55 -23.14 10.96
CA GLU A 47 -3.27 -23.42 11.61
C GLU A 47 -2.12 -23.58 10.61
N GLN A 48 -2.39 -24.12 9.40
CA GLN A 48 -1.39 -24.21 8.32
C GLN A 48 -1.11 -22.87 7.64
N ALA A 49 -2.03 -21.90 7.74
CA ALA A 49 -1.88 -20.55 7.21
C ALA A 49 -1.13 -19.60 8.15
N ARG A 50 -0.77 -20.05 9.36
CA ARG A 50 0.06 -19.28 10.29
C ARG A 50 1.51 -19.28 9.82
N GLU A 51 1.85 -18.34 8.93
CA GLU A 51 3.17 -17.71 9.00
C GLU A 51 3.30 -17.00 10.37
N GLU A 52 4.53 -16.81 10.87
CA GLU A 52 4.76 -16.17 12.17
C GLU A 52 3.98 -14.86 12.29
N ASP A 53 2.81 -14.93 12.94
CA ASP A 53 1.93 -13.78 13.14
C ASP A 53 2.73 -12.75 13.95
N GLU A 54 3.14 -11.67 13.28
CA GLU A 54 3.58 -10.47 13.98
C GLU A 54 2.34 -10.03 14.78
N THR A 55 2.37 -10.29 16.09
CA THR A 55 1.20 -10.06 16.96
C THR A 55 0.72 -8.61 16.79
N SER A 56 -0.57 -8.37 16.98
CA SER A 56 -1.14 -7.01 16.93
C SER A 56 -0.32 -6.00 17.75
N ALA A 57 0.16 -6.43 18.91
CA ALA A 57 1.04 -5.62 19.76
C ALA A 57 2.39 -5.26 19.09
N ALA A 58 3.01 -6.18 18.35
CA ALA A 58 4.25 -5.92 17.62
C ALA A 58 4.01 -4.95 16.44
N LEU A 59 2.90 -5.11 15.73
CA LEU A 59 2.48 -4.17 14.67
C LEU A 59 2.21 -2.77 15.23
N ASP A 60 1.52 -2.67 16.37
CA ASP A 60 1.25 -1.39 17.04
C ASP A 60 2.53 -0.68 17.48
N ALA A 61 3.46 -1.43 18.07
CA ALA A 61 4.77 -0.90 18.47
C ALA A 61 5.56 -0.38 17.26
N ARG A 62 5.57 -1.14 16.16
CA ARG A 62 6.21 -0.74 14.91
C ARG A 62 5.57 0.51 14.33
N ALA A 63 4.24 0.57 14.29
CA ALA A 63 3.49 1.72 13.80
C ALA A 63 3.75 2.97 14.65
N ALA A 64 3.81 2.84 15.98
CA ALA A 64 4.19 3.94 16.88
C ALA A 64 5.61 4.45 16.58
N GLY A 65 6.58 3.55 16.41
CA GLY A 65 7.95 3.91 16.03
C GLY A 65 8.03 4.66 14.70
N LEU A 66 7.27 4.21 13.70
CA LEU A 66 7.19 4.89 12.40
C LEU A 66 6.58 6.29 12.50
N ARG A 67 5.51 6.46 13.28
CA ARG A 67 4.87 7.78 13.50
C ARG A 67 5.82 8.76 14.17
N THR A 68 6.58 8.32 15.18
CA THR A 68 7.59 9.16 15.84
C THR A 68 8.69 9.60 14.88
N ARG A 69 9.19 8.69 14.03
CA ARG A 69 10.18 9.04 12.99
C ARG A 69 9.60 10.02 11.98
N ALA A 70 8.37 9.79 11.51
CA ALA A 70 7.70 10.69 10.57
C ALA A 70 7.48 12.09 11.18
N ALA A 71 7.17 12.19 12.46
CA ALA A 71 7.08 13.47 13.16
C ALA A 71 8.42 14.21 13.17
N GLY A 72 9.53 13.49 13.39
CA GLY A 72 10.88 14.08 13.30
C GLY A 72 11.28 14.53 11.89
N LEU A 73 10.76 13.86 10.85
CA LEU A 73 11.03 14.20 9.44
C LEU A 73 10.12 15.29 8.87
N ARG A 74 9.09 15.72 9.61
CA ARG A 74 8.16 16.79 9.21
C ARG A 74 8.45 18.05 10.02
N PRO A 75 9.58 18.76 9.76
CA PRO A 75 9.71 20.11 10.28
C PRO A 75 8.53 20.95 9.76
N PRO A 76 8.04 21.92 10.55
CA PRO A 76 6.97 22.78 10.10
C PRO A 76 7.37 23.47 8.78
N VAL A 77 6.59 23.22 7.73
CA VAL A 77 6.82 23.78 6.38
C VAL A 77 6.74 25.30 6.39
N LEU A 78 5.98 25.85 7.34
CA LEU A 78 5.81 27.27 7.56
C LEU A 78 6.21 27.61 8.98
N THR A 79 6.96 28.69 9.15
CA THR A 79 7.12 29.37 10.42
C THR A 79 5.79 29.93 10.91
N GLU A 80 5.67 30.20 12.21
CA GLU A 80 4.46 30.77 12.79
C GLU A 80 4.10 32.11 12.13
N THR A 81 5.11 32.92 11.80
CA THR A 81 4.94 34.20 11.10
C THR A 81 4.43 34.03 9.66
N GLU A 82 4.86 32.99 8.94
CA GLU A 82 4.36 32.69 7.58
C GLU A 82 2.92 32.19 7.61
N ARG A 83 2.59 31.34 8.60
CA ARG A 83 1.22 30.87 8.82
C ARG A 83 0.26 32.01 9.16
N ALA A 84 0.67 32.92 10.04
CA ALA A 84 -0.12 34.10 10.40
C ALA A 84 -0.38 35.02 9.20
N ARG A 85 0.62 35.20 8.31
CA ARG A 85 0.44 35.97 7.07
C ARG A 85 -0.56 35.33 6.12
N LEU A 86 -0.50 34.02 5.92
CA LEU A 86 -1.47 33.30 5.07
C LEU A 86 -2.89 33.37 5.63
N GLY A 87 -3.07 33.17 6.94
CA GLY A 87 -4.37 33.27 7.61
C GLY A 87 -4.99 34.68 7.55
N ALA A 88 -4.16 35.73 7.50
CA ALA A 88 -4.63 37.10 7.32
C ALA A 88 -5.06 37.42 5.87
N THR A 89 -4.64 36.60 4.88
CA THR A 89 -4.93 36.82 3.45
C THR A 89 -6.08 35.97 2.91
N VAL A 90 -6.58 34.97 3.66
CA VAL A 90 -7.74 34.16 3.26
C VAL A 90 -8.96 34.65 4.06
N PRO A 91 -10.02 35.17 3.40
CA PRO A 91 -11.22 35.67 4.07
C PRO A 91 -12.09 34.55 4.67
#